data_AF-A0A1F8N1I2-F1
#
_entry.id   AF-A0A1F8N1I2-F1
#
_cell.length_a   1.000
_cell.length_b   1.000
_cell.length_c   1.000
_cell.angle_alpha   90.00
_cell.angle_beta   90.00
_cell.angle_gamma   90.00
#
_symmetry.space_group_name_H-M   'P 1'
#
loop_
_entity.id
_entity.type
_entity.pdbx_description
1 polymer ?
#
loop_
_entity_poly.entity_id
_entity_poly.type
_entity_poly.pdbx_seq_one_letter_code
_entity_poly.pdbx_strand_id
1 'polypeptide(L)'
;MKATVRRTLALGLIALLLVAVVVPAVSAQAVTPSVTVNDQEIQDGTVTVATIVSDGPGWMVIHADNNGAPGPVIGHTAVMDGENTDVVVDIDVDAATETLYAMLHSDLGTVGTYEFPGADTPAQADGQVVMSPFSVTGLLTMEPETLPQTGGASRFWTPIAMLGGTLSILIAAAYLFRSRQSQKSRGDK
;
A
#
# COMPACT_ATOMS: atom_id res chain seq x y z
N MET A 1 -70.44 -41.56 -66.29
CA MET A 1 -69.20 -41.31 -67.08
C MET A 1 -68.59 -40.02 -66.54
N LYS A 2 -67.71 -40.13 -65.55
CA LYS A 2 -66.24 -39.93 -65.61
C LYS A 2 -65.79 -38.46 -65.82
N ALA A 3 -64.92 -38.07 -64.89
CA ALA A 3 -63.84 -37.07 -64.96
C ALA A 3 -64.15 -35.66 -64.44
N THR A 4 -63.31 -34.97 -63.67
CA THR A 4 -62.09 -35.29 -62.89
C THR A 4 -61.83 -34.03 -62.06
N VAL A 5 -61.70 -34.15 -60.73
CA VAL A 5 -61.24 -33.05 -59.87
C VAL A 5 -59.78 -32.77 -60.21
N ARG A 6 -59.46 -31.57 -60.72
CA ARG A 6 -58.09 -31.11 -60.90
C ARG A 6 -57.70 -30.22 -59.72
N ARG A 7 -56.95 -30.82 -58.78
CA ARG A 7 -56.16 -30.10 -57.78
C ARG A 7 -54.98 -29.46 -58.49
N THR A 8 -54.89 -28.14 -58.51
CA THR A 8 -53.64 -27.43 -58.80
C THR A 8 -53.19 -26.75 -57.52
N LEU A 9 -52.14 -27.32 -56.93
CA LEU A 9 -51.33 -26.72 -55.87
C LEU A 9 -50.65 -25.46 -56.43
N ALA A 10 -50.96 -24.29 -55.89
CA ALA A 10 -50.17 -23.08 -56.13
C ALA A 10 -49.13 -22.98 -55.00
N LEU A 11 -47.90 -23.39 -55.31
CA LEU A 11 -46.71 -23.14 -54.49
C LEU A 11 -46.40 -21.65 -54.53
N GLY A 12 -46.74 -20.93 -53.46
CA GLY A 12 -46.35 -19.53 -53.26
C GLY A 12 -44.86 -19.46 -52.92
N LEU A 13 -44.06 -18.92 -53.85
CA LEU A 13 -42.64 -18.66 -53.66
C LEU A 13 -42.48 -17.47 -52.68
N ILE A 14 -42.22 -17.75 -51.40
CA ILE A 14 -41.86 -16.71 -50.42
C ILE A 14 -40.40 -16.34 -50.67
N ALA A 15 -40.18 -15.20 -51.33
CA ALA A 15 -38.85 -14.60 -51.45
C ALA A 15 -38.44 -14.02 -50.08
N LEU A 16 -37.63 -14.78 -49.35
CA LEU A 16 -37.02 -14.36 -48.08
C LEU A 16 -35.88 -13.37 -48.36
N LEU A 17 -36.14 -12.07 -48.17
CA LEU A 17 -35.14 -11.02 -48.24
C LEU A 17 -34.25 -11.08 -46.98
N LEU A 18 -33.09 -11.71 -47.09
CA LEU A 18 -32.04 -11.69 -46.06
C LEU A 18 -31.30 -10.34 -46.12
N VAL A 19 -31.71 -9.38 -45.29
CA VAL A 19 -30.89 -8.20 -45.00
C VAL A 19 -29.80 -8.63 -44.03
N ALA A 20 -28.58 -8.80 -44.53
CA ALA A 20 -27.41 -8.98 -43.68
C ALA A 20 -27.11 -7.65 -42.97
N VAL A 21 -27.55 -7.51 -41.72
CA VAL A 21 -27.09 -6.43 -40.85
C VAL A 21 -25.63 -6.71 -40.53
N VAL A 22 -24.72 -5.98 -41.18
CA VAL A 22 -23.31 -5.97 -40.80
C VAL A 22 -23.21 -5.13 -39.52
N VAL A 23 -23.26 -5.80 -38.38
CA VAL A 23 -22.93 -5.16 -37.09
C VAL A 23 -21.41 -4.98 -37.08
N PRO A 24 -20.88 -3.75 -37.01
CA PRO A 24 -19.44 -3.57 -36.84
C PRO A 24 -19.03 -4.21 -35.50
N ALA A 25 -18.09 -5.14 -35.54
CA ALA A 25 -17.47 -5.66 -34.34
C ALA A 25 -16.67 -4.52 -33.70
N VAL A 26 -17.20 -3.95 -32.61
CA VAL A 26 -16.40 -3.10 -31.73
C VAL A 26 -15.35 -3.99 -31.09
N SER A 27 -14.10 -3.85 -31.50
CA SER A 27 -12.98 -4.47 -30.80
C SER A 27 -12.88 -3.80 -29.43
N ALA A 28 -13.23 -4.53 -28.37
CA ALA A 28 -12.92 -4.10 -27.01
C ALA A 28 -11.40 -3.90 -26.94
N GLN A 29 -10.97 -2.67 -26.66
CA GLN A 29 -9.56 -2.44 -26.34
C GLN A 29 -9.30 -3.16 -25.03
N ALA A 30 -8.31 -4.07 -25.02
CA ALA A 30 -7.92 -4.74 -23.79
C ALA A 30 -7.38 -3.67 -22.83
N VAL A 31 -8.06 -3.45 -21.71
CA VAL A 31 -7.59 -2.60 -20.63
C VAL A 31 -6.57 -3.41 -19.84
N THR A 32 -5.35 -2.90 -19.68
CA THR A 32 -4.33 -3.53 -18.84
C THR A 32 -4.39 -2.89 -17.46
N PRO A 33 -4.77 -3.65 -16.41
CA PRO A 33 -4.86 -3.08 -15.07
C PRO A 33 -3.49 -2.61 -14.56
N SER A 34 -3.47 -1.49 -13.85
CA SER A 34 -2.24 -0.92 -13.30
C SER A 34 -2.51 -0.03 -12.09
N VAL A 35 -1.50 0.15 -11.24
CA VAL A 35 -1.53 1.03 -10.06
C VAL A 35 -0.25 1.84 -10.03
N THR A 36 -0.39 3.15 -9.87
CA THR A 36 0.70 4.10 -9.64
C THR A 36 0.42 4.88 -8.36
N VAL A 37 1.35 4.82 -7.42
CA VAL A 37 1.31 5.53 -6.15
C VAL A 37 2.70 6.08 -5.86
N ASN A 38 2.76 7.24 -5.22
CA ASN A 38 4.02 7.87 -4.82
C ASN A 38 4.23 7.73 -3.31
N ASP A 39 5.50 7.79 -2.90
CA ASP A 39 5.86 7.97 -1.50
C ASP A 39 5.26 9.29 -0.99
N GLN A 40 4.67 9.25 0.19
CA GLN A 40 3.88 10.36 0.72
C GLN A 40 3.72 10.28 2.24
N GLU A 41 3.36 11.39 2.88
CA GLU A 41 2.93 11.38 4.27
C GLU A 41 1.47 10.93 4.38
N ILE A 42 1.10 10.32 5.50
CA ILE A 42 -0.32 10.13 5.83
C ILE A 42 -0.87 11.48 6.31
N GLN A 43 -1.87 12.00 5.61
CA GLN A 43 -2.53 13.26 5.95
C GLN A 43 -3.98 12.99 6.32
N ASP A 44 -4.39 13.45 7.51
CA ASP A 44 -5.75 13.29 8.03
C ASP A 44 -6.27 11.84 8.02
N GLY A 45 -5.37 10.86 8.18
CA GLY A 45 -5.73 9.44 8.17
C GLY A 45 -5.95 8.86 6.77
N THR A 46 -5.48 9.53 5.73
CA THR A 46 -5.68 9.12 4.34
C THR A 46 -4.37 9.00 3.57
N VAL A 47 -4.41 8.21 2.49
CA VAL A 47 -3.37 8.14 1.45
C VAL A 47 -4.00 8.35 0.08
N THR A 48 -3.23 8.86 -0.87
CA THR A 48 -3.69 9.11 -2.24
C THR A 48 -2.96 8.21 -3.23
N VAL A 49 -3.72 7.48 -4.05
CA VAL A 49 -3.21 6.69 -5.18
C VAL A 49 -3.36 7.53 -6.44
N ALA A 50 -2.24 7.82 -7.10
CA ALA A 50 -2.18 8.78 -8.20
C ALA A 50 -2.97 8.32 -9.43
N THR A 51 -2.82 7.06 -9.82
CA THR A 51 -3.55 6.52 -10.97
C THR A 51 -3.81 5.03 -10.78
N ILE A 52 -5.03 4.62 -11.10
CA ILE A 52 -5.50 3.24 -11.07
C ILE A 52 -6.22 2.98 -12.39
N VAL A 53 -5.78 1.96 -13.11
CA VAL A 53 -6.51 1.44 -14.27
C VAL A 53 -7.11 0.11 -13.85
N SER A 54 -8.43 0.01 -13.86
CA SER A 54 -9.18 -1.21 -13.54
C SER A 54 -9.86 -1.78 -14.78
N ASP A 55 -9.89 -3.11 -14.89
CA ASP A 55 -10.69 -3.84 -15.90
C ASP A 55 -11.99 -4.29 -15.21
N GLY A 56 -13.02 -3.44 -15.31
CA GLY A 56 -14.26 -3.55 -14.55
C GLY A 56 -14.24 -2.86 -13.18
N PRO A 57 -15.38 -2.90 -12.45
CA PRO A 57 -15.46 -2.42 -11.07
C PRO A 57 -14.45 -3.14 -10.17
N GLY A 58 -13.91 -2.41 -9.19
CA GLY A 58 -12.91 -2.97 -8.31
C GLY A 58 -12.75 -2.21 -7.00
N TRP A 59 -11.72 -2.61 -6.27
CA TRP A 59 -11.33 -2.02 -5.00
C TRP A 59 -9.85 -1.67 -5.01
N MET A 60 -9.53 -0.46 -4.58
CA MET A 60 -8.18 -0.12 -4.18
C MET A 60 -7.99 -0.45 -2.71
N VAL A 61 -7.10 -1.38 -2.41
CA VAL A 61 -6.87 -1.92 -1.06
C VAL A 61 -5.48 -1.53 -0.61
N ILE A 62 -5.36 -0.99 0.60
CA ILE A 62 -4.09 -0.64 1.22
C ILE A 62 -3.77 -1.68 2.28
N HIS A 63 -2.63 -2.34 2.13
CA HIS A 63 -2.09 -3.28 3.12
C HIS A 63 -0.91 -2.66 3.88
N ALA A 64 -0.83 -2.95 5.17
CA ALA A 64 0.39 -2.78 5.94
C ALA A 64 1.48 -3.77 5.47
N ASP A 65 2.73 -3.49 5.78
CA ASP A 65 3.84 -4.42 5.58
C ASP A 65 3.76 -5.57 6.59
N ASN A 66 4.08 -6.76 6.10
CA ASN A 66 4.33 -7.95 6.90
C ASN A 66 5.58 -8.65 6.37
N ASN A 67 6.74 -8.19 6.86
CA ASN A 67 8.07 -8.72 6.54
C ASN A 67 8.41 -8.61 5.04
N GLY A 68 8.14 -7.46 4.42
CA GLY A 68 8.43 -7.20 3.01
C GLY A 68 7.38 -7.76 2.04
N ALA A 69 6.20 -8.11 2.54
CA ALA A 69 5.06 -8.59 1.77
C ALA A 69 3.76 -7.94 2.28
N PRO A 70 2.69 -7.91 1.47
CA PRO A 70 1.39 -7.41 1.90
C PRO A 70 0.87 -8.16 3.13
N GLY A 71 0.58 -7.40 4.18
CA GLY A 71 0.07 -7.85 5.47
C GLY A 71 -1.44 -7.63 5.61
N PRO A 72 -1.92 -7.28 6.81
CA PRO A 72 -3.32 -6.94 7.04
C PRO A 72 -3.79 -5.77 6.17
N VAL A 73 -5.07 -5.79 5.78
CA VAL A 73 -5.73 -4.65 5.14
C VAL A 73 -5.96 -3.57 6.20
N ILE A 74 -5.56 -2.34 5.88
CA ILE A 74 -5.75 -1.17 6.75
C ILE A 74 -6.68 -0.13 6.14
N GLY A 75 -7.06 -0.26 4.88
CA GLY A 75 -8.04 0.61 4.23
C GLY A 75 -8.42 0.13 2.84
N HIS A 76 -9.58 0.54 2.34
CA HIS A 76 -10.00 0.25 0.98
C HIS A 76 -11.02 1.27 0.47
N THR A 77 -11.10 1.44 -0.85
CA THR A 77 -12.13 2.26 -1.50
C THR A 77 -12.53 1.67 -2.85
N ALA A 78 -13.76 1.95 -3.30
CA ALA A 78 -14.26 1.47 -4.58
C ALA A 78 -13.62 2.25 -5.74
N VAL A 79 -13.31 1.55 -6.83
CA VAL A 79 -12.84 2.14 -8.08
C VAL A 79 -13.73 1.72 -9.25
N MET A 80 -13.89 2.62 -10.21
CA MET A 80 -14.69 2.36 -11.41
C MET A 80 -13.87 1.61 -12.45
N ASP A 81 -14.57 1.02 -13.42
CA ASP A 81 -13.95 0.51 -14.65
C ASP A 81 -13.17 1.63 -15.38
N GLY A 82 -11.99 1.29 -15.89
CA GLY A 82 -11.10 2.22 -16.56
C GLY A 82 -10.19 3.01 -15.62
N GLU A 83 -9.89 4.24 -16.00
CA GLU A 83 -8.92 5.11 -15.30
C GLU A 83 -9.57 5.87 -14.14
N ASN A 84 -8.94 5.81 -12.97
CA ASN A 84 -9.28 6.55 -11.78
C ASN A 84 -8.02 7.30 -11.31
N THR A 85 -8.13 8.61 -11.07
CA THR A 85 -7.01 9.47 -10.67
C THR A 85 -7.26 10.09 -9.30
N ASP A 86 -6.19 10.39 -8.57
CA ASP A 86 -6.23 11.06 -7.26
C ASP A 86 -7.20 10.38 -6.28
N VAL A 87 -7.14 9.04 -6.23
CA VAL A 87 -8.04 8.23 -5.41
C VAL A 87 -7.59 8.26 -3.97
N VAL A 88 -8.41 8.86 -3.11
CA VAL A 88 -8.17 8.95 -1.67
C VAL A 88 -8.69 7.68 -0.98
N VAL A 89 -7.87 7.12 -0.10
CA VAL A 89 -8.22 5.95 0.71
C VAL A 89 -8.05 6.29 2.19
N ASP A 90 -9.15 6.17 2.94
CA ASP A 90 -9.10 6.22 4.41
C ASP A 90 -8.42 4.95 4.93
N ILE A 91 -7.47 5.13 5.86
CA ILE A 91 -6.71 4.03 6.46
C ILE A 91 -6.74 4.07 7.99
N ASP A 92 -6.57 2.90 8.59
CA ASP A 92 -6.24 2.76 10.00
C ASP A 92 -4.77 3.13 10.22
N VAL A 93 -4.54 4.34 10.74
CA VAL A 93 -3.20 4.89 11.00
C VAL A 93 -2.46 4.11 12.08
N ASP A 94 -3.17 3.55 13.06
CA ASP A 94 -2.55 2.80 14.17
C ASP A 94 -1.95 1.47 13.67
N ALA A 95 -2.45 0.97 12.54
CA ALA A 95 -1.95 -0.23 11.87
C ALA A 95 -0.95 0.07 10.74
N ALA A 96 -0.67 1.34 10.43
CA ALA A 96 0.21 1.72 9.35
C ALA A 96 1.69 1.41 9.66
N THR A 97 2.41 0.97 8.63
CA THR A 97 3.85 0.68 8.65
C THR A 97 4.62 1.66 7.78
N GLU A 98 5.95 1.65 7.86
CA GLU A 98 6.81 2.50 7.01
C GLU A 98 6.62 2.24 5.51
N THR A 99 6.41 0.98 5.14
CA THR A 99 6.04 0.58 3.77
C THR A 99 4.59 0.14 3.76
N LEU A 100 3.81 0.61 2.79
CA LEU A 100 2.45 0.16 2.53
C LEU A 100 2.37 -0.40 1.11
N TYR A 101 1.35 -1.21 0.84
CA TYR A 101 1.09 -1.80 -0.47
C TYR A 101 -0.28 -1.39 -0.97
N ALA A 102 -0.33 -0.69 -2.10
CA ALA A 102 -1.55 -0.44 -2.85
C ALA A 102 -1.79 -1.60 -3.80
N MET A 103 -2.84 -2.39 -3.55
CA MET A 103 -3.21 -3.57 -4.32
C MET A 103 -4.58 -3.37 -4.95
N LEU A 104 -4.68 -3.58 -6.26
CA LEU A 104 -5.96 -3.56 -6.97
C LEU A 104 -6.65 -4.93 -6.80
N HIS A 105 -7.92 -4.92 -6.42
CA HIS A 105 -8.79 -6.09 -6.40
C HIS A 105 -9.92 -5.92 -7.42
N SER A 106 -10.32 -7.01 -8.07
CA SER A 106 -11.51 -7.03 -8.91
C SER A 106 -12.74 -7.30 -8.04
N ASP A 107 -13.83 -6.58 -8.28
CA ASP A 107 -15.12 -6.81 -7.63
C ASP A 107 -15.86 -7.91 -8.40
N LEU A 108 -15.82 -9.14 -7.89
CA LEU A 108 -16.34 -10.34 -8.56
C LEU A 108 -17.58 -10.91 -7.87
N GLY A 109 -17.88 -10.46 -6.65
CA GLY A 109 -19.01 -10.90 -5.86
C GLY A 109 -20.24 -10.03 -6.10
N THR A 110 -20.65 -9.34 -5.05
CA THR A 110 -21.78 -8.41 -5.11
C THR A 110 -21.26 -7.02 -5.45
N VAL A 111 -21.40 -6.61 -6.71
CA VAL A 111 -20.92 -5.30 -7.19
C VAL A 111 -21.21 -4.17 -6.18
N GLY A 112 -20.16 -3.49 -5.75
CA GLY A 112 -20.18 -2.42 -4.75
C GLY A 112 -20.07 -2.91 -3.30
N THR A 113 -19.84 -4.20 -3.05
CA THR A 113 -19.61 -4.78 -1.73
C THR A 113 -18.19 -5.31 -1.65
N TYR A 114 -17.43 -4.90 -0.63
CA TYR A 114 -16.06 -5.39 -0.46
C TYR A 114 -16.06 -6.76 0.25
N GLU A 115 -15.53 -7.78 -0.42
CA GLU A 115 -15.65 -9.19 -0.04
C GLU A 115 -14.28 -9.88 -0.01
N PHE A 116 -13.37 -9.40 0.86
CA PHE A 116 -12.02 -9.96 1.07
C PHE A 116 -11.73 -10.32 2.54
N PRO A 117 -11.13 -11.50 2.83
CA PRO A 117 -10.86 -12.59 1.90
C PRO A 117 -12.16 -13.22 1.38
N GLY A 118 -12.23 -13.51 0.08
CA GLY A 118 -13.48 -13.97 -0.53
C GLY A 118 -13.50 -13.82 -2.05
N ALA A 119 -14.62 -13.30 -2.56
CA ALA A 119 -14.84 -13.12 -4.00
C ALA A 119 -13.89 -12.10 -4.62
N ASP A 120 -13.53 -11.06 -3.87
CA ASP A 120 -12.72 -9.95 -4.38
C ASP A 120 -11.24 -10.30 -4.34
N THR A 121 -10.79 -10.95 -5.40
CA THR A 121 -9.40 -11.39 -5.55
C THR A 121 -8.51 -10.28 -6.13
N PRO A 122 -7.19 -10.29 -5.83
CA PRO A 122 -6.26 -9.37 -6.45
C PRO A 122 -6.33 -9.44 -7.98
N ALA A 123 -6.43 -8.26 -8.60
CA ALA A 123 -6.39 -8.11 -10.04
C ALA A 123 -5.02 -8.54 -10.58
N GLN A 124 -5.02 -9.09 -11.79
CA GLN A 124 -3.80 -9.56 -12.43
C GLN A 124 -3.59 -8.92 -13.79
N ALA A 125 -2.35 -8.55 -14.08
CA ALA A 125 -1.89 -8.15 -15.40
C ALA A 125 -0.71 -9.06 -15.77
N ASP A 126 -0.78 -9.69 -16.94
CA ASP A 126 0.24 -10.64 -17.43
C ASP A 126 0.61 -11.75 -16.41
N GLY A 127 -0.39 -12.20 -15.64
CA GLY A 127 -0.24 -13.22 -14.60
C GLY A 127 0.50 -12.76 -13.35
N GLN A 128 0.69 -11.45 -13.16
CA GLN A 128 1.24 -10.84 -11.95
C GLN A 128 0.17 -10.04 -11.23
N VAL A 129 0.20 -10.07 -9.89
CA VAL A 129 -0.70 -9.25 -9.07
C VAL A 129 -0.41 -7.77 -9.31
N VAL A 130 -1.46 -7.00 -9.55
CA VAL A 130 -1.38 -5.56 -9.78
C VAL A 130 -1.27 -4.87 -8.43
N MET A 131 -0.04 -4.53 -8.08
CA MET A 131 0.29 -3.95 -6.79
C MET A 131 1.52 -3.05 -6.91
N SER A 132 1.53 -1.99 -6.10
CA SER A 132 2.67 -1.08 -5.99
C SER A 132 2.95 -0.78 -4.51
N PRO A 133 4.18 -1.05 -4.02
CA PRO A 133 4.59 -0.60 -2.69
C PRO A 133 4.91 0.90 -2.70
N PHE A 134 4.71 1.56 -1.57
CA PHE A 134 5.14 2.94 -1.36
C PHE A 134 5.57 3.17 0.09
N SER A 135 6.47 4.12 0.29
CA SER A 135 6.94 4.52 1.62
C SER A 135 6.08 5.65 2.18
N VAL A 136 5.70 5.49 3.44
CA VAL A 136 5.09 6.55 4.22
C VAL A 136 6.19 7.45 4.78
N THR A 137 6.31 8.64 4.23
CA THR A 137 7.26 9.64 4.72
C THR A 137 6.72 10.25 6.03
N GLY A 138 7.60 10.53 7.00
CA GLY A 138 7.21 11.27 8.21
C GLY A 138 6.67 10.46 9.39
N LEU A 139 6.46 9.14 9.26
CA LEU A 139 6.06 8.24 10.37
C LEU A 139 7.08 8.20 11.55
N LEU A 140 8.28 8.77 11.38
CA LEU A 140 9.37 8.73 12.36
C LEU A 140 9.46 9.95 13.30
N THR A 141 8.46 10.84 13.34
CA THR A 141 8.54 12.05 14.18
C THR A 141 7.77 11.93 15.49
N MET A 142 8.06 10.91 16.30
CA MET A 142 7.94 11.03 17.75
C MET A 142 9.33 11.34 18.31
N GLU A 143 9.82 12.56 18.06
CA GLU A 143 10.89 13.09 18.90
C GLU A 143 10.27 13.22 20.30
N PRO A 144 10.79 12.52 21.33
CA PRO A 144 10.28 12.69 22.68
C PRO A 144 10.42 14.18 23.01
N GLU A 145 9.31 14.85 23.33
CA GLU A 145 9.36 16.23 23.78
C GLU A 145 10.41 16.31 24.88
N THR A 146 11.55 16.93 24.56
CA THR A 146 12.56 17.21 25.56
C THR A 146 11.88 18.18 26.53
N LEU A 147 11.52 17.67 27.71
CA LEU A 147 10.94 18.45 28.79
C LEU A 147 11.70 19.78 28.88
N PRO A 148 11.02 20.94 28.97
CA PRO A 148 11.72 22.21 29.04
C PRO A 148 12.66 22.18 30.25
N GLN A 149 13.98 22.19 30.01
CA GLN A 149 14.96 22.53 31.03
C GLN A 149 14.77 24.01 31.37
N THR A 150 13.88 24.32 32.30
CA THR A 150 13.86 25.63 32.96
C THR A 150 14.98 25.67 34.00
N GLY A 151 16.21 25.78 33.51
CA GLY A 151 17.36 26.14 34.32
C GLY A 151 17.40 27.64 34.59
N GLY A 152 17.04 28.03 35.82
CA GLY A 152 17.66 29.15 36.54
C GLY A 152 16.89 30.49 36.57
N ALA A 153 16.43 30.90 37.76
CA ALA A 153 17.19 31.86 38.58
C ALA A 153 16.44 32.26 39.88
N SER A 154 17.18 32.13 40.99
CA SER A 154 17.03 32.82 42.28
C SER A 154 15.83 32.46 43.18
N ARG A 155 16.12 31.92 44.38
CA ARG A 155 15.97 32.65 45.66
C ARG A 155 16.22 31.75 46.89
N PHE A 156 17.33 32.04 47.58
CA PHE A 156 17.56 31.96 49.03
C PHE A 156 17.36 30.63 49.80
N TRP A 157 18.46 29.97 50.22
CA TRP A 157 18.81 29.72 51.64
C TRP A 157 20.18 28.99 51.75
N THR A 158 20.91 29.28 52.82
CA THR A 158 22.35 29.11 53.15
C THR A 158 22.97 27.71 53.14
N PRO A 159 24.31 27.57 52.97
CA PRO A 159 25.03 26.31 53.17
C PRO A 159 25.45 26.16 54.65
N ILE A 160 24.78 25.28 55.39
CA ILE A 160 25.33 24.69 56.62
C ILE A 160 25.11 23.18 56.57
N ALA A 161 26.20 22.47 56.85
CA ALA A 161 26.40 21.03 56.83
C ALA A 161 25.32 20.18 57.54
N MET A 162 25.05 18.97 57.03
CA MET A 162 25.51 17.69 57.63
C MET A 162 24.89 16.43 56.99
N LEU A 163 25.79 15.48 56.70
CA LEU A 163 25.73 14.03 56.95
C LEU A 163 24.58 13.15 56.40
N GLY A 164 25.01 12.20 55.56
CA GLY A 164 24.39 10.89 55.32
C GLY A 164 24.32 10.59 53.82
N GLY A 165 24.99 9.61 53.23
CA GLY A 165 25.84 8.53 53.71
C GLY A 165 25.88 7.47 52.60
N THR A 166 27.09 7.05 52.19
CA THR A 166 27.42 5.77 51.50
C THR A 166 26.78 5.56 50.09
N LEU A 167 27.34 4.94 49.06
CA LEU A 167 28.43 4.01 48.82
C LEU A 167 28.47 3.87 47.27
N SER A 168 29.62 3.94 46.61
CA SER A 168 29.88 3.14 45.40
C SER A 168 31.36 3.11 45.10
N ILE A 169 31.84 1.89 44.97
CA ILE A 169 33.23 1.44 45.01
C ILE A 169 33.84 1.46 43.60
N LEU A 170 35.06 2.01 43.55
CA LEU A 170 36.21 1.66 42.71
C LEU A 170 36.02 0.65 41.57
N ILE A 171 36.31 1.08 40.33
CA ILE A 171 37.13 0.30 39.39
C ILE A 171 38.22 1.22 38.86
N ALA A 172 39.44 1.05 39.36
CA ALA A 172 40.65 1.65 38.84
C ALA A 172 41.59 0.56 38.35
N ALA A 173 42.36 0.91 37.31
CA ALA A 173 43.64 0.32 36.93
C ALA A 173 43.63 -1.03 36.21
N ALA A 174 43.70 -0.99 34.87
CA ALA A 174 44.55 -1.90 34.10
C ALA A 174 44.71 -1.51 32.61
N TYR A 175 45.04 -0.28 32.21
CA TYR A 175 45.42 -0.05 30.79
C TYR A 175 46.45 1.06 30.49
N LEU A 176 47.22 1.53 31.49
CA LEU A 176 48.24 2.58 31.26
C LEU A 176 49.68 2.17 31.64
N PHE A 177 50.01 0.87 31.57
CA PHE A 177 51.37 0.39 31.83
C PHE A 177 51.90 -0.59 30.76
N ARG A 178 51.68 -0.31 29.45
CA ARG A 178 52.29 -1.12 28.38
C ARG A 178 52.72 -0.37 27.12
N SER A 179 53.26 0.84 27.24
CA SER A 179 53.95 1.46 26.07
C SER A 179 55.25 2.22 26.35
N ARG A 180 55.77 2.21 27.58
CA ARG A 180 57.06 2.88 27.92
C ARG A 180 58.32 2.02 27.86
N GLN A 181 58.33 0.93 27.08
CA GLN A 181 59.56 0.15 26.83
C GLN A 181 59.98 0.00 25.35
N SER A 182 59.25 0.59 24.39
CA SER A 182 59.59 0.45 22.95
C SER A 182 60.53 1.54 22.39
N GLN A 183 61.23 2.30 23.24
CA GLN A 183 62.15 3.37 22.81
C GLN A 183 63.59 3.18 23.35
N LYS A 184 63.97 1.96 23.77
CA LYS A 184 65.33 1.68 24.26
C LYS A 184 66.07 0.56 23.51
N SER A 185 65.71 0.25 22.27
CA SER A 185 66.50 -0.70 21.44
C SER A 185 66.91 -0.17 20.06
N ARG A 186 66.97 1.16 19.89
CA ARG A 186 67.51 1.73 18.65
C ARG A 186 68.46 2.88 18.98
N GLY A 187 69.69 2.52 19.24
CA GLY A 187 70.80 3.45 19.47
C GLY A 187 72.00 2.72 20.07
N ASP A 188 73.00 2.49 19.22
CA ASP A 188 74.40 2.21 19.55
C ASP A 188 74.82 0.74 19.77
N LYS A 189 75.02 0.01 18.66
CA LYS A 189 76.34 -0.39 18.12
C LYS A 189 76.17 -1.19 16.83
#